data_AF-X0WWN8-F1
#
_entry.id   AF-X0WWN8-F1
#
_cell.length_a   1.000
_cell.length_b   1.000
_cell.length_c   1.000
_cell.angle_alpha   90.00
_cell.angle_beta   90.00
_cell.angle_gamma   90.00
#
_symmetry.space_group_name_H-M   'P 1'
#
loop_
_entity.id
_entity.type
_entity.pdbx_description
1 polymer ?
#
loop_
_entity_poly.entity_id
_entity_poly.type
_entity_poly.pdbx_seq_one_letter_code
_entity_poly.pdbx_strand_id
1 'polypeptide(L)'
;TLLLDTERAAAITFVRDGEHRLFQGLSSFEMRWWQDDHRIAAACLRKPAFGNFRCLVDVGGPGGLRWAAAVEVFHGNGSYVFSQMDLVEKAAWAPVAGLLLARLADAVPSWRPVDARALAGEDAFARVGAHGPELPRDFGAGQLAGAQVVLLTGDTLWQLSPAQLRALRKWLEHGGCLYVHHLRPEQEKPLAVLCSHELELIESPQERLVFNRPGYGLARGLSSADLYLRGRGARHAGDMPGKLYAATTVATARGHVTGV
;
A
#
# COMPACT_ATOMS: atom_id res chain seq x y z
N THR A 1 8.96 -14.50 4.41
CA THR A 1 10.41 -14.49 4.73
C THR A 1 11.17 -13.77 3.66
N LEU A 2 12.07 -12.85 4.02
CA LEU A 2 13.00 -12.23 3.07
C LEU A 2 14.12 -13.23 2.77
N LEU A 3 14.37 -13.47 1.48
CA LEU A 3 15.41 -14.40 1.03
C LEU A 3 16.41 -13.64 0.17
N LEU A 4 17.69 -13.82 0.46
CA LEU A 4 18.78 -13.29 -0.32
C LEU A 4 18.99 -14.15 -1.57
N ASP A 5 19.16 -13.53 -2.73
CA ASP A 5 19.57 -14.19 -3.96
C ASP A 5 20.99 -13.72 -4.30
N THR A 6 21.99 -14.49 -3.88
CA THR A 6 23.41 -14.13 -3.97
C THR A 6 23.92 -13.93 -5.40
N GLU A 7 23.23 -14.49 -6.39
CA GLU A 7 23.59 -14.36 -7.80
C GLU A 7 22.94 -13.13 -8.46
N ARG A 8 21.98 -12.48 -7.80
CA ARG A 8 21.26 -11.35 -8.36
C ARG A 8 21.98 -10.03 -8.08
N ALA A 9 22.63 -9.49 -9.11
CA ALA A 9 23.10 -8.10 -9.13
C ALA A 9 22.20 -7.21 -10.00
N ALA A 10 22.31 -5.90 -9.81
CA ALA A 10 21.54 -4.92 -10.57
C ALA A 10 22.39 -3.71 -10.96
N ALA A 11 22.30 -3.31 -12.23
CA ALA A 11 22.84 -2.06 -12.76
C ALA A 11 21.75 -0.97 -12.93
N ILE A 12 20.49 -1.36 -12.86
CA ILE A 12 19.30 -0.50 -12.94
C ILE A 12 18.35 -0.96 -11.85
N THR A 13 17.88 -0.01 -11.04
CA THR A 13 16.87 -0.27 -10.02
C THR A 13 15.76 0.78 -10.08
N PHE A 14 14.61 0.48 -9.47
CA PHE A 14 13.42 1.30 -9.62
C PHE A 14 12.87 1.71 -8.25
N VAL A 15 12.87 3.02 -7.97
CA VAL A 15 12.25 3.56 -6.75
C VAL A 15 10.75 3.26 -6.76
N ARG A 16 10.25 2.67 -5.67
CA ARG A 16 8.84 2.31 -5.47
C ARG A 16 8.14 3.11 -4.40
N ASP A 17 8.87 3.78 -3.54
CA ASP A 17 8.33 4.74 -2.59
C ASP A 17 9.13 6.03 -2.66
N GLY A 18 8.77 6.92 -3.58
CA GLY A 18 9.42 8.22 -3.76
C GLY A 18 9.12 9.21 -2.64
N GLU A 19 8.06 8.96 -1.87
CA GLU A 19 7.72 9.71 -0.66
C GLU A 19 8.44 9.20 0.58
N HIS A 20 9.19 8.09 0.48
CA HIS A 20 10.02 7.63 1.58
C HIS A 20 11.17 8.61 1.81
N ARG A 21 11.47 8.95 3.07
CA ARG A 21 12.51 9.92 3.42
C ARG A 21 13.86 9.58 2.80
N LEU A 22 14.18 8.29 2.67
CA LEU A 22 15.41 7.83 2.00
C LEU A 22 15.46 8.24 0.52
N PHE A 23 14.34 8.23 -0.20
CA PHE A 23 14.28 8.44 -1.65
C PHE A 23 13.64 9.76 -2.04
N GLN A 24 13.34 10.64 -1.09
CA GLN A 24 12.73 11.93 -1.36
C GLN A 24 13.58 12.74 -2.35
N GLY A 25 12.97 13.18 -3.44
CA GLY A 25 13.64 13.91 -4.53
C GLY A 25 14.49 13.04 -5.46
N LEU A 26 14.51 11.72 -5.27
CA LEU A 26 15.17 10.76 -6.16
C LEU A 26 14.13 10.02 -6.98
N SER A 27 14.45 9.79 -8.25
CA SER A 27 13.65 9.01 -9.17
C SER A 27 14.38 7.71 -9.55
N SER A 28 13.75 6.90 -10.40
CA SER A 28 14.43 5.72 -10.96
C SER A 28 15.52 6.09 -11.98
N PHE A 29 15.72 7.37 -12.30
CA PHE A 29 16.79 7.82 -13.18
C PHE A 29 18.14 7.86 -12.46
N GLU A 30 18.17 8.42 -11.23
CA GLU A 30 19.36 8.47 -10.37
C GLU A 30 19.80 7.07 -9.90
N MET A 31 18.93 6.08 -10.07
CA MET A 31 19.12 4.69 -9.67
C MET A 31 19.59 3.80 -10.84
N ARG A 32 20.50 4.33 -11.68
CA ARG A 32 21.06 3.64 -12.85
C ARG A 32 22.57 3.84 -12.93
N TRP A 33 23.28 2.77 -13.31
CA TRP A 33 24.67 2.78 -13.76
C TRP A 33 25.61 3.57 -12.86
N TRP A 34 25.75 3.13 -11.61
CA TRP A 34 26.65 3.79 -10.67
C TRP A 34 28.10 3.46 -10.97
N GLN A 35 28.80 4.43 -11.56
CA GLN A 35 30.24 4.39 -11.83
C GLN A 35 30.67 3.24 -12.77
N ASP A 36 31.97 2.93 -12.81
CA ASP A 36 32.63 2.19 -13.89
C ASP A 36 32.12 0.75 -14.11
N ASP A 37 31.72 0.04 -13.05
CA ASP A 37 31.14 -1.30 -13.16
C ASP A 37 29.61 -1.28 -13.37
N HIS A 38 29.03 -0.07 -13.39
CA HIS A 38 27.60 0.24 -13.47
C HIS A 38 26.73 -0.43 -12.41
N ARG A 39 27.31 -1.07 -11.38
CA ARG A 39 26.59 -1.86 -10.39
C ARG A 39 26.01 -0.96 -9.29
N ILE A 40 24.78 -1.26 -8.90
CA ILE A 40 24.05 -0.53 -7.85
C ILE A 40 23.83 -1.43 -6.64
N ALA A 41 23.55 -2.71 -6.89
CA ALA A 41 23.26 -3.68 -5.86
C ALA A 41 23.81 -5.05 -6.25
N ALA A 42 24.18 -5.83 -5.24
CA ALA A 42 24.56 -7.23 -5.34
C ALA A 42 23.74 -8.05 -4.34
N ALA A 43 23.63 -9.35 -4.55
CA ALA A 43 22.86 -10.25 -3.68
C ALA A 43 21.42 -9.78 -3.38
N CYS A 44 20.65 -9.37 -4.40
CA CYS A 44 19.35 -8.72 -4.19
C CYS A 44 18.33 -9.61 -3.44
N LEU A 45 17.40 -8.98 -2.74
CA LEU A 45 16.36 -9.67 -1.97
C LEU A 45 15.25 -10.16 -2.89
N ARG A 46 14.79 -11.40 -2.73
CA ARG A 46 13.51 -11.84 -3.31
C ARG A 46 12.36 -11.15 -2.58
N LYS A 47 11.45 -10.53 -3.32
CA LYS A 47 10.27 -9.88 -2.74
C LYS A 47 9.41 -10.91 -2.00
N PRO A 48 9.03 -10.64 -0.73
CA PRO A 48 8.05 -11.48 -0.05
C PRO A 48 6.71 -11.44 -0.79
N ALA A 49 5.97 -12.56 -0.79
CA ALA A 49 4.64 -12.60 -1.37
C ALA A 49 3.56 -12.03 -0.42
N PHE A 50 3.82 -12.00 0.89
CA PHE A 50 2.91 -11.55 1.94
C PHE A 50 3.70 -11.11 3.18
N GLY A 51 3.03 -10.35 4.04
CA GLY A 51 3.56 -9.85 5.32
C GLY A 51 3.58 -8.32 5.40
N ASN A 52 4.00 -7.81 6.55
CA ASN A 52 4.03 -6.36 6.81
C ASN A 52 5.36 -5.75 6.34
N PHE A 53 5.46 -5.52 5.03
CA PHE A 53 6.65 -4.95 4.39
C PHE A 53 6.28 -3.94 3.31
N ARG A 54 7.24 -3.11 2.93
CA ARG A 54 7.17 -2.19 1.80
C ARG A 54 8.41 -2.35 0.94
N CYS A 55 8.23 -2.61 -0.36
CA CYS A 55 9.36 -2.55 -1.29
C CYS A 55 9.75 -1.08 -1.49
N LEU A 56 11.01 -0.72 -1.25
CA LEU A 56 11.47 0.66 -1.46
C LEU A 56 12.09 0.82 -2.85
N VAL A 57 12.86 -0.19 -3.28
CA VAL A 57 13.57 -0.20 -4.55
C VAL A 57 13.50 -1.58 -5.19
N ASP A 58 12.85 -1.68 -6.35
CA ASP A 58 12.73 -2.91 -7.14
C ASP A 58 13.99 -3.17 -7.98
N VAL A 59 14.21 -4.44 -8.27
CA VAL A 59 15.25 -4.96 -9.17
C VAL A 59 14.59 -5.85 -10.23
N GLY A 60 14.96 -5.60 -11.49
CA GLY A 60 14.54 -6.45 -12.61
C GLY A 60 15.36 -7.73 -12.69
N GLY A 61 14.74 -8.80 -13.21
CA GLY A 61 15.42 -10.06 -13.50
C GLY A 61 14.51 -11.03 -14.26
N PRO A 62 14.89 -12.31 -14.36
CA PRO A 62 14.06 -13.36 -14.95
C PRO A 62 12.67 -13.41 -14.32
N GLY A 63 11.63 -13.27 -15.13
CA GLY A 63 10.24 -13.24 -14.63
C GLY A 63 9.80 -11.90 -14.04
N GLY A 64 10.54 -10.81 -14.29
CA GLY A 64 10.11 -9.42 -14.03
C GLY A 64 10.71 -8.82 -12.76
N LEU A 65 9.90 -8.04 -12.04
CA LEU A 65 10.29 -7.27 -10.85
C LEU A 65 10.13 -8.08 -9.57
N ARG A 66 10.75 -9.27 -9.52
CA ARG A 66 10.62 -10.22 -8.39
C ARG A 66 11.63 -9.99 -7.27
N TRP A 67 12.56 -9.07 -7.47
CA TRP A 67 13.62 -8.74 -6.52
C TRP A 67 13.53 -7.29 -6.08
N ALA A 68 14.19 -7.01 -4.96
CA ALA A 68 14.32 -5.69 -4.38
C ALA A 68 15.77 -5.44 -3.97
N ALA A 69 16.27 -4.24 -4.26
CA ALA A 69 17.53 -3.77 -3.71
C ALA A 69 17.34 -3.17 -2.32
N ALA A 70 16.13 -2.73 -1.98
CA ALA A 70 15.80 -2.27 -0.63
C ALA A 70 14.34 -2.56 -0.25
N VAL A 71 14.14 -3.03 0.98
CA VAL A 71 12.84 -3.34 1.57
C VAL A 71 12.76 -2.78 2.99
N GLU A 72 11.64 -2.16 3.33
CA GLU A 72 11.29 -1.82 4.70
C GLU A 72 10.39 -2.92 5.28
N VAL A 73 10.68 -3.42 6.48
CA VAL A 73 9.86 -4.39 7.21
C VAL A 73 9.36 -3.75 8.48
N PHE A 74 8.05 -3.76 8.68
CA PHE A 74 7.41 -3.16 9.85
C PHE A 74 7.31 -4.19 10.98
N HIS A 75 7.75 -3.81 12.17
CA HIS A 75 7.78 -4.70 13.33
C HIS A 75 7.61 -3.93 14.64
N GLY A 76 6.65 -4.37 15.47
CA GLY A 76 6.35 -3.71 16.74
C GLY A 76 5.92 -2.25 16.54
N ASN A 77 6.67 -1.32 17.12
CA ASN A 77 6.44 0.13 17.03
C ASN A 77 7.40 0.84 16.04
N GLY A 78 8.04 0.10 15.13
CA GLY A 78 9.01 0.66 14.20
C GLY A 78 9.20 -0.19 12.96
N SER A 79 10.33 0.01 12.29
CA SER A 79 10.68 -0.69 11.06
C SER A 79 12.18 -0.94 10.95
N TYR A 80 12.52 -1.90 10.11
CA TYR A 80 13.88 -2.20 9.66
C TYR A 80 13.99 -1.94 8.17
N VAL A 81 15.06 -1.30 7.72
CA VAL A 81 15.38 -1.17 6.30
C VAL A 81 16.51 -2.12 5.94
N PHE A 82 16.22 -3.09 5.08
CA PHE A 82 17.20 -3.98 4.49
C PHE A 82 17.61 -3.41 3.14
N SER A 83 18.90 -3.13 2.96
CA SER A 83 19.47 -2.64 1.70
C SER A 83 20.56 -3.58 1.21
N GLN A 84 20.54 -3.87 -0.08
CA GLN A 84 21.56 -4.60 -0.84
C GLN A 84 22.23 -3.71 -1.89
N MET A 85 21.98 -2.40 -1.82
CA MET A 85 22.67 -1.41 -2.63
C MET A 85 24.10 -1.23 -2.10
N ASP A 86 25.05 -1.01 -3.01
CA ASP A 86 26.49 -0.83 -2.75
C ASP A 86 26.79 0.55 -2.13
N LEU A 87 26.05 0.92 -1.08
CA LEU A 87 26.06 2.26 -0.49
C LEU A 87 27.40 2.58 0.17
N VAL A 88 27.92 1.66 0.97
CA VAL A 88 29.18 1.86 1.71
C VAL A 88 30.36 1.87 0.75
N GLU A 89 30.42 0.89 -0.16
CA GLU A 89 31.52 0.75 -1.13
C GLU A 89 31.62 1.94 -2.07
N LYS A 90 30.48 2.53 -2.46
CA LYS A 90 30.43 3.59 -3.46
C LYS A 90 30.21 4.99 -2.88
N ALA A 91 30.02 5.15 -1.56
CA ALA A 91 29.68 6.44 -0.94
C ALA A 91 30.63 7.59 -1.30
N ALA A 92 31.94 7.31 -1.38
CA ALA A 92 32.96 8.32 -1.63
C ALA A 92 32.99 8.83 -3.09
N TRP A 93 32.39 8.09 -4.03
CA TRP A 93 32.57 8.35 -5.46
C TRP A 93 31.24 8.44 -6.23
N ALA A 94 30.18 7.78 -5.77
CA ALA A 94 28.83 7.90 -6.33
C ALA A 94 27.99 8.81 -5.42
N PRO A 95 27.67 10.05 -5.83
CA PRO A 95 26.96 11.01 -4.99
C PRO A 95 25.62 10.48 -4.46
N VAL A 96 24.88 9.72 -5.28
CA VAL A 96 23.61 9.09 -4.88
C VAL A 96 23.82 8.06 -3.78
N ALA A 97 24.88 7.25 -3.85
CA ALA A 97 25.21 6.27 -2.81
C ALA A 97 25.56 6.94 -1.48
N GLY A 98 26.38 8.00 -1.53
CA GLY A 98 26.75 8.79 -0.34
C GLY A 98 25.54 9.48 0.30
N LEU A 99 24.66 10.07 -0.52
CA LEU A 99 23.40 10.67 -0.05
C LEU A 99 22.49 9.64 0.62
N LEU A 100 22.28 8.49 -0.01
CA LEU A 100 21.43 7.43 0.54
C LEU A 100 22.01 6.84 1.83
N LEU A 101 23.33 6.68 1.92
CA LEU A 101 24.02 6.24 3.13
C LEU A 101 23.82 7.24 4.28
N ALA A 102 24.01 8.53 4.03
CA ALA A 102 23.76 9.58 5.02
C ALA A 102 22.29 9.58 5.48
N ARG A 103 21.34 9.48 4.54
CA ARG A 103 19.90 9.40 4.87
C ARG A 103 19.55 8.17 5.69
N LEU A 104 20.21 7.03 5.47
CA LEU A 104 20.04 5.83 6.29
C LEU A 104 20.59 6.01 7.70
N ALA A 105 21.76 6.66 7.84
CA ALA A 105 22.32 6.98 9.14
C ALA A 105 21.42 7.92 9.95
N ASP A 106 20.75 8.86 9.27
CA ASP A 106 19.80 9.81 9.87
C ASP A 106 18.36 9.29 9.95
N ALA A 107 18.10 8.08 9.44
CA ALA A 107 16.76 7.54 9.35
C ALA A 107 16.26 7.12 10.74
N VAL A 108 15.35 7.92 11.29
CA VAL A 108 14.49 7.49 12.40
C VAL A 108 13.28 6.78 11.76
N PRO A 109 12.93 5.55 12.20
CA PRO A 109 11.72 4.87 11.76
C PRO A 109 10.51 5.80 11.93
N SER A 110 9.89 6.19 10.82
CA SER A 110 8.72 7.09 10.84
C SER A 110 7.40 6.32 10.90
N TRP A 111 7.45 5.01 10.71
CA TRP A 111 6.26 4.18 10.78
C TRP A 111 5.80 4.01 12.22
N ARG A 112 4.49 4.19 12.42
CA ARG A 112 3.79 3.86 13.67
C ARG A 112 2.58 3.01 13.30
N PRO A 113 2.27 1.97 14.09
CA PRO A 113 1.01 1.26 13.95
C PRO A 113 -0.16 2.25 14.03
N VAL A 114 -1.19 2.01 13.22
CA VAL A 114 -2.47 2.72 13.33
C VAL A 114 -3.42 1.90 14.20
N ASP A 115 -4.24 2.57 14.99
CA ASP A 115 -5.29 1.92 15.77
C ASP A 115 -6.43 1.49 14.84
N ALA A 116 -6.31 0.27 14.31
CA ALA A 116 -7.32 -0.35 13.46
C ALA A 116 -8.35 -1.15 14.28
N ARG A 117 -9.59 -1.19 13.80
CA ARG A 117 -10.65 -2.10 14.24
C ARG A 117 -11.20 -2.85 13.05
N ALA A 118 -11.49 -4.14 13.22
CA ALA A 118 -12.06 -4.96 12.15
C ALA A 118 -13.52 -5.29 12.45
N LEU A 119 -14.39 -4.97 11.51
CA LEU A 119 -15.80 -5.34 11.48
C LEU A 119 -16.01 -6.28 10.28
N ALA A 120 -15.40 -7.45 10.35
CA ALA A 120 -15.54 -8.53 9.38
C ALA A 120 -15.24 -9.85 10.08
N GLY A 121 -15.69 -10.98 9.52
CA GLY A 121 -15.20 -12.29 9.95
C GLY A 121 -13.67 -12.31 9.84
N GLU A 122 -13.00 -12.82 10.88
CA GLU A 122 -11.53 -12.79 11.07
C GLU A 122 -10.76 -13.20 9.79
N ASP A 123 -11.32 -14.10 8.99
CA ASP A 123 -10.70 -14.67 7.79
C ASP A 123 -10.36 -13.66 6.68
N ALA A 124 -11.17 -12.61 6.51
CA ALA A 124 -11.01 -11.71 5.35
C ALA A 124 -9.69 -10.90 5.42
N PHE A 125 -9.28 -10.54 6.63
CA PHE A 125 -8.11 -9.68 6.88
C PHE A 125 -6.93 -10.44 7.50
N ALA A 126 -7.17 -11.60 8.13
CA ALA A 126 -6.10 -12.45 8.66
C ALA A 126 -5.07 -12.85 7.58
N ARG A 127 -5.53 -13.08 6.33
CA ARG A 127 -4.64 -13.46 5.21
C ARG A 127 -3.59 -12.41 4.85
N VAL A 128 -3.85 -11.14 5.13
CA VAL A 128 -2.92 -10.03 4.89
C VAL A 128 -2.19 -9.61 6.17
N GLY A 129 -2.34 -10.36 7.26
CA GLY A 129 -1.73 -10.08 8.56
C GLY A 129 -2.29 -8.85 9.25
N ALA A 130 -3.48 -8.38 8.85
CA ALA A 130 -4.18 -7.31 9.52
C ALA A 130 -4.89 -7.87 10.76
N HIS A 131 -4.24 -7.74 11.90
CA HIS A 131 -4.77 -8.13 13.21
C HIS A 131 -5.16 -6.87 13.97
N GLY A 132 -6.47 -6.67 14.16
CA GLY A 132 -7.02 -5.59 14.97
C GLY A 132 -8.11 -6.13 15.88
N PRO A 133 -8.39 -5.46 17.02
CA PRO A 133 -9.51 -5.84 17.87
C PRO A 133 -10.81 -5.86 17.08
N GLU A 134 -11.63 -6.88 17.31
CA GLU A 134 -12.94 -7.00 16.68
C GLU A 134 -13.85 -5.87 17.15
N LEU A 135 -14.53 -5.24 16.20
CA LEU A 135 -15.61 -4.31 16.47
C LEU A 135 -16.90 -5.14 16.64
N PRO A 136 -17.63 -5.03 17.77
CA PRO A 136 -18.86 -5.79 17.98
C PRO A 136 -19.87 -5.56 16.86
N ARG A 137 -20.64 -6.59 16.49
CA ARG A 137 -21.66 -6.49 15.43
C ARG A 137 -22.74 -5.45 15.67
N ASP A 138 -22.96 -5.05 16.92
CA ASP A 138 -23.94 -4.08 17.38
C ASP A 138 -23.30 -2.74 17.83
N PHE A 139 -22.11 -2.43 17.31
CA PHE A 139 -21.36 -1.23 17.71
C PHE A 139 -22.15 0.08 17.58
N GLY A 140 -21.84 1.01 18.48
CA GLY A 140 -22.25 2.41 18.42
C GLY A 140 -21.05 3.36 18.29
N ALA A 141 -21.30 4.65 18.46
CA ALA A 141 -20.26 5.68 18.35
C ALA A 141 -19.14 5.53 19.39
N GLY A 142 -19.45 5.01 20.59
CA GLY A 142 -18.46 4.82 21.65
C GLY A 142 -17.38 3.80 21.29
N GLN A 143 -17.75 2.72 20.60
CA GLN A 143 -16.81 1.67 20.18
C GLN A 143 -15.93 2.09 19.00
N LEU A 144 -16.30 3.15 18.28
CA LEU A 144 -15.47 3.77 17.23
C LEU A 144 -14.46 4.78 17.81
N ALA A 145 -14.61 5.18 19.08
CA ALA A 145 -13.74 6.16 19.70
C ALA A 145 -12.30 5.61 19.81
N GLY A 146 -11.33 6.39 19.35
CA GLY A 146 -9.91 6.02 19.33
C GLY A 146 -9.51 5.12 18.15
N ALA A 147 -10.45 4.56 17.39
CA ALA A 147 -10.11 3.89 16.13
C ALA A 147 -9.75 4.93 15.07
N GLN A 148 -8.58 4.78 14.46
CA GLN A 148 -8.14 5.57 13.31
C GLN A 148 -8.62 4.95 12.00
N VAL A 149 -8.68 3.61 11.95
CA VAL A 149 -9.09 2.85 10.76
C VAL A 149 -10.14 1.81 11.14
N VAL A 150 -11.17 1.66 10.32
CA VAL A 150 -12.13 0.56 10.40
C VAL A 150 -12.03 -0.26 9.12
N LEU A 151 -11.85 -1.57 9.26
CA LEU A 151 -11.80 -2.53 8.15
C LEU A 151 -13.11 -3.32 8.10
N LEU A 152 -13.79 -3.37 6.96
CA LEU A 152 -14.98 -4.20 6.78
C LEU A 152 -15.07 -4.79 5.37
N THR A 153 -15.94 -5.79 5.18
CA THR A 153 -16.26 -6.33 3.85
C THR A 153 -17.53 -5.73 3.28
N GLY A 154 -17.71 -5.75 1.96
CA GLY A 154 -18.96 -5.32 1.31
C GLY A 154 -20.19 -6.06 1.86
N ASP A 155 -20.06 -7.36 2.17
CA ASP A 155 -21.13 -8.12 2.80
C ASP A 155 -21.48 -7.60 4.20
N THR A 156 -20.46 -7.21 4.98
CA THR A 156 -20.68 -6.62 6.29
C THR A 156 -21.32 -5.24 6.18
N LEU A 157 -20.89 -4.43 5.19
CA LEU A 157 -21.49 -3.12 4.89
C LEU A 157 -22.99 -3.23 4.61
N TRP A 158 -23.40 -4.25 3.85
CA TRP A 158 -24.80 -4.50 3.50
C TRP A 158 -25.68 -4.84 4.71
N GLN A 159 -25.10 -5.43 5.75
CA GLN A 159 -25.81 -5.87 6.94
C GLN A 159 -25.92 -4.78 8.03
N LEU A 160 -25.30 -3.61 7.83
CA LEU A 160 -25.31 -2.55 8.84
C LEU A 160 -26.69 -1.92 8.98
N SER A 161 -27.09 -1.70 10.24
CA SER A 161 -28.31 -0.96 10.54
C SER A 161 -28.16 0.54 10.18
N PRO A 162 -29.27 1.28 9.97
CA PRO A 162 -29.22 2.72 9.76
C PRO A 162 -28.53 3.50 10.90
N ALA A 163 -28.60 2.99 12.14
CA ALA A 163 -27.92 3.60 13.28
C ALA A 163 -26.39 3.47 13.17
N GLN A 164 -25.91 2.30 12.75
CA GLN A 164 -24.48 2.02 12.55
C GLN A 164 -23.90 2.81 11.38
N LEU A 165 -24.64 2.90 10.26
CA LEU A 165 -24.24 3.75 9.13
C LEU A 165 -24.11 5.22 9.55
N ARG A 166 -25.03 5.74 10.37
CA ARG A 166 -24.92 7.09 10.93
C ARG A 166 -23.71 7.25 11.86
N ALA A 167 -23.41 6.25 12.69
CA ALA A 167 -22.25 6.26 13.57
C ALA A 167 -20.92 6.28 12.78
N LEU A 168 -20.79 5.40 11.76
CA LEU A 168 -19.63 5.37 10.87
C LEU A 168 -19.47 6.68 10.09
N ARG A 169 -20.56 7.23 9.55
CA ARG A 169 -20.52 8.52 8.86
C ARG A 169 -20.01 9.63 9.77
N LYS A 170 -20.58 9.76 10.97
CA LYS A 170 -20.14 10.77 11.93
C LYS A 170 -18.67 10.59 12.27
N TRP A 171 -18.22 9.35 12.48
CA TRP A 171 -16.81 9.06 12.73
C TRP A 171 -15.89 9.43 11.54
N LEU A 172 -16.31 9.14 10.30
CA LEU A 172 -15.61 9.57 9.09
C LEU A 172 -15.50 11.10 9.02
N GLU A 173 -16.57 11.84 9.32
CA GLU A 173 -16.57 13.31 9.37
C GLU A 173 -15.57 13.88 10.39
N HIS A 174 -15.19 13.10 11.42
CA HIS A 174 -14.22 13.50 12.44
C HIS A 174 -12.78 13.01 12.15
N GLY A 175 -12.48 12.54 10.94
CA GLY A 175 -11.13 12.14 10.55
C GLY A 175 -10.89 10.63 10.49
N GLY A 176 -11.93 9.80 10.70
CA GLY A 176 -11.84 8.37 10.53
C GLY A 176 -11.50 7.94 9.09
N CYS A 177 -10.98 6.72 8.95
CA CYS A 177 -10.67 6.11 7.66
C CYS A 177 -11.33 4.72 7.53
N LEU A 178 -12.28 4.59 6.61
CA LEU A 178 -12.97 3.32 6.37
C LEU A 178 -12.34 2.60 5.17
N TYR A 179 -11.95 1.35 5.37
CA TYR A 179 -11.54 0.43 4.32
C TYR A 179 -12.62 -0.62 4.10
N VAL A 180 -13.13 -0.70 2.87
CA VAL A 180 -14.16 -1.67 2.47
C VAL A 180 -13.56 -2.62 1.45
N HIS A 181 -13.44 -3.89 1.83
CA HIS A 181 -12.96 -4.96 0.95
C HIS A 181 -14.12 -5.65 0.22
N HIS A 182 -13.89 -6.08 -1.02
CA HIS A 182 -14.84 -6.89 -1.79
C HIS A 182 -16.22 -6.22 -1.96
N LEU A 183 -16.19 -4.95 -2.37
CA LEU A 183 -17.38 -4.18 -2.68
C LEU A 183 -17.95 -4.62 -4.04
N ARG A 184 -19.28 -4.69 -4.15
CA ARG A 184 -20.05 -5.04 -5.34
C ARG A 184 -21.13 -3.99 -5.61
N PRO A 185 -21.66 -3.88 -6.85
CA PRO A 185 -22.67 -2.89 -7.20
C PRO A 185 -23.90 -2.85 -6.29
N GLU A 186 -24.32 -3.99 -5.73
CA GLU A 186 -25.49 -4.03 -4.85
C GLU A 186 -25.29 -3.18 -3.59
N GLN A 187 -24.05 -2.97 -3.17
CA GLN A 187 -23.69 -2.23 -1.95
C GLN A 187 -23.52 -0.72 -2.16
N GLU A 188 -23.94 -0.20 -3.31
CA GLU A 188 -23.87 1.23 -3.65
C GLU A 188 -24.61 2.10 -2.64
N LYS A 189 -25.83 1.72 -2.29
CA LYS A 189 -26.69 2.49 -1.37
C LYS A 189 -26.07 2.72 0.02
N PRO A 190 -25.65 1.68 0.77
CA PRO A 190 -25.04 1.90 2.07
C PRO A 190 -23.72 2.67 1.97
N LEU A 191 -22.96 2.53 0.87
CA LEU A 191 -21.75 3.31 0.66
C LEU A 191 -22.03 4.79 0.37
N ALA A 192 -23.03 5.10 -0.46
CA ALA A 192 -23.44 6.48 -0.76
C ALA A 192 -23.84 7.25 0.51
N VAL A 193 -24.49 6.57 1.46
CA VAL A 193 -24.82 7.14 2.79
C VAL A 193 -23.57 7.59 3.54
N LEU A 194 -22.49 6.81 3.49
CA LEU A 194 -21.22 7.09 4.17
C LEU A 194 -20.43 8.20 3.46
N CYS A 195 -20.44 8.21 2.13
CA CYS A 195 -19.68 9.14 1.31
C CYS A 195 -20.37 10.50 1.12
N SER A 196 -21.64 10.63 1.49
CA SER A 196 -22.44 11.86 1.34
C SER A 196 -22.57 12.38 -0.10
N HIS A 197 -22.34 11.50 -1.08
CA HIS A 197 -22.47 11.77 -2.51
C HIS A 197 -23.13 10.58 -3.20
N GLU A 198 -23.82 10.84 -4.31
CA GLU A 198 -24.22 9.78 -5.21
C GLU A 198 -22.97 9.12 -5.79
N LEU A 199 -22.97 7.79 -5.79
CA LEU A 199 -21.89 6.97 -6.29
C LEU A 199 -22.52 5.97 -7.24
N GLU A 200 -21.87 5.73 -8.38
CA GLU A 200 -22.18 4.62 -9.27
C GLU A 200 -21.08 3.57 -9.06
N LEU A 201 -21.45 2.40 -8.56
CA LEU A 201 -20.53 1.27 -8.45
C LEU A 201 -20.57 0.44 -9.72
N ILE A 202 -19.46 0.46 -10.45
CA ILE A 202 -19.32 -0.32 -11.67
C ILE A 202 -18.45 -1.53 -11.35
N GLU A 203 -19.00 -2.73 -11.58
CA GLU A 203 -18.21 -3.96 -11.52
C GLU A 203 -17.10 -3.87 -12.57
N SER A 204 -15.86 -3.92 -12.09
CA SER A 204 -14.71 -3.81 -12.96
C SER A 204 -14.44 -5.19 -13.58
N PRO A 205 -14.48 -5.31 -14.91
CA PRO A 205 -13.94 -6.49 -15.56
C PRO A 205 -12.42 -6.32 -15.61
N GLN A 206 -11.67 -6.15 -14.49
CA GLN A 206 -10.18 -6.02 -14.43
C GLN A 206 -9.41 -7.03 -13.51
N GLU A 207 -8.52 -7.90 -14.07
CA GLU A 207 -7.54 -8.79 -13.39
C GLU A 207 -6.28 -8.03 -12.96
N ARG A 208 -6.03 -6.86 -13.57
CA ARG A 208 -4.76 -6.14 -13.40
C ARG A 208 -4.98 -4.66 -13.15
N LEU A 209 -4.60 -4.24 -11.95
CA LEU A 209 -4.55 -2.85 -11.56
C LEU A 209 -3.26 -2.21 -12.08
N VAL A 210 -3.42 -1.09 -12.78
CA VAL A 210 -2.31 -0.27 -13.26
C VAL A 210 -2.31 1.03 -12.48
N PHE A 211 -1.22 1.31 -11.78
CA PHE A 211 -1.06 2.59 -11.12
C PHE A 211 -0.71 3.67 -12.13
N ASN A 212 -1.58 4.69 -12.26
CA ASN A 212 -1.27 5.90 -13.01
C ASN A 212 -0.21 6.76 -12.30
N ARG A 213 -0.04 6.59 -10.99
CA ARG A 213 0.99 7.22 -10.15
C ARG A 213 1.61 6.20 -9.19
N PRO A 214 2.51 5.31 -9.66
CA PRO A 214 3.17 4.36 -8.78
C PRO A 214 4.01 5.09 -7.73
N GLY A 215 4.00 4.58 -6.50
CA GLY A 215 4.83 5.12 -5.41
C GLY A 215 4.26 6.31 -4.63
N TYR A 216 2.96 6.59 -4.75
CA TYR A 216 2.26 7.64 -3.98
C TYR A 216 1.02 7.08 -3.29
N GLY A 217 0.68 7.62 -2.10
CA GLY A 217 -0.52 7.23 -1.35
C GLY A 217 -0.58 5.73 -1.02
N LEU A 218 -1.70 5.07 -1.36
CA LEU A 218 -1.89 3.63 -1.12
C LEU A 218 -1.04 2.74 -2.03
N ALA A 219 -0.48 3.28 -3.11
CA ALA A 219 0.36 2.56 -4.07
C ALA A 219 1.84 2.55 -3.67
N ARG A 220 2.19 3.13 -2.51
CA ARG A 220 3.58 3.21 -2.05
C ARG A 220 4.18 1.83 -1.86
N GLY A 221 5.33 1.62 -2.50
CA GLY A 221 6.05 0.35 -2.47
C GLY A 221 5.42 -0.77 -3.30
N LEU A 222 4.39 -0.45 -4.08
CA LEU A 222 3.77 -1.38 -5.03
C LEU A 222 4.13 -1.00 -6.45
N SER A 223 4.33 -2.02 -7.28
CA SER A 223 4.46 -1.92 -8.73
C SER A 223 3.25 -2.55 -9.42
N SER A 224 3.03 -2.23 -10.69
CA SER A 224 2.03 -2.93 -11.51
C SER A 224 2.36 -4.41 -11.74
N ALA A 225 3.53 -4.89 -11.30
CA ALA A 225 3.89 -6.31 -11.29
C ALA A 225 3.47 -7.02 -10.00
N ASP A 226 3.12 -6.27 -8.95
CA ASP A 226 2.64 -6.83 -7.67
C ASP A 226 1.13 -7.07 -7.67
N LEU A 227 0.40 -6.43 -8.60
CA LEU A 227 -1.05 -6.51 -8.71
C LEU A 227 -1.48 -7.38 -9.90
N TYR A 228 -1.31 -8.70 -9.74
CA TYR A 228 -1.97 -9.69 -10.58
C TYR A 228 -3.11 -10.32 -9.77
N LEU A 229 -4.33 -9.87 -9.99
CA LEU A 229 -5.52 -10.54 -9.47
C LEU A 229 -5.73 -11.79 -10.33
N ARG A 230 -5.92 -12.96 -9.70
CA ARG A 230 -6.43 -14.12 -10.43
C ARG A 230 -7.95 -14.02 -10.46
N GLY A 231 -8.52 -13.66 -11.61
CA GLY A 231 -9.96 -13.46 -11.83
C GLY A 231 -10.27 -12.19 -12.63
N ARG A 232 -11.26 -12.28 -13.53
CA ARG A 232 -11.55 -11.47 -14.75
C ARG A 232 -11.07 -10.01 -14.83
N GLY A 233 -10.38 -9.73 -15.97
CA GLY A 233 -10.24 -8.44 -16.64
C GLY A 233 -8.93 -7.65 -17.04
N ALA A 234 -9.12 -6.47 -17.71
CA ALA A 234 -8.13 -5.44 -18.13
C ALA A 234 -8.78 -4.09 -18.60
N ARG A 235 -8.08 -3.14 -19.28
CA ARG A 235 -7.53 -1.81 -18.86
C ARG A 235 -8.49 -0.64 -19.23
N HIS A 236 -8.26 0.59 -18.72
CA HIS A 236 -8.72 1.85 -19.37
C HIS A 236 -7.74 3.03 -19.15
N ALA A 237 -7.78 4.01 -20.07
CA ALA A 237 -6.99 5.24 -20.07
C ALA A 237 -7.94 6.44 -20.17
N GLY A 238 -8.00 7.28 -19.13
CA GLY A 238 -8.80 8.51 -19.08
C GLY A 238 -8.87 9.10 -17.67
N ASP A 239 -9.05 10.42 -17.56
CA ASP A 239 -9.27 11.15 -16.30
C ASP A 239 -10.76 11.11 -15.90
N MET A 240 -11.08 10.84 -14.62
CA MET A 240 -12.47 10.87 -14.15
C MET A 240 -12.62 11.31 -12.68
N PRO A 241 -13.41 12.36 -12.40
CA PRO A 241 -14.08 12.57 -11.13
C PRO A 241 -15.42 11.82 -11.09
N GLY A 242 -15.75 11.17 -9.97
CA GLY A 242 -17.13 10.72 -9.65
C GLY A 242 -17.50 9.25 -9.95
N LYS A 243 -16.56 8.38 -10.31
CA LYS A 243 -16.82 6.92 -10.46
C LYS A 243 -15.86 6.09 -9.62
N LEU A 244 -16.37 5.07 -8.94
CA LEU A 244 -15.60 4.19 -8.07
C LEU A 244 -15.59 2.77 -8.61
N TYR A 245 -14.39 2.26 -8.94
CA TYR A 245 -14.23 0.89 -9.39
C TYR A 245 -14.24 -0.05 -8.18
N ALA A 246 -15.19 -0.99 -8.18
CA ALA A 246 -15.49 -1.84 -7.04
C ALA A 246 -14.62 -3.10 -7.04
N ALA A 247 -13.52 -3.06 -6.29
CA ALA A 247 -12.86 -4.25 -5.75
C ALA A 247 -12.46 -4.00 -4.29
N THR A 248 -11.91 -2.81 -4.02
CA THR A 248 -11.64 -2.30 -2.67
C THR A 248 -11.79 -0.78 -2.66
N THR A 249 -12.31 -0.22 -1.57
CA THR A 249 -12.52 1.22 -1.44
C THR A 249 -11.95 1.73 -0.14
N VAL A 250 -11.29 2.89 -0.20
CA VAL A 250 -10.97 3.69 0.98
C VAL A 250 -11.80 4.97 0.96
N ALA A 251 -12.55 5.19 2.03
CA ALA A 251 -13.29 6.42 2.27
C ALA A 251 -12.63 7.20 3.42
N THR A 252 -12.36 8.48 3.18
CA THR A 252 -11.73 9.39 4.15
C THR A 252 -12.62 10.62 4.40
N ALA A 253 -12.35 11.33 5.49
CA ALA A 253 -13.09 12.51 5.97
C ALA A 253 -13.34 13.64 4.94
N ARG A 254 -12.62 13.67 3.81
CA ARG A 254 -12.80 14.69 2.75
C ARG A 254 -13.76 14.27 1.63
N GLY A 255 -14.48 13.16 1.77
CA GLY A 255 -15.34 12.62 0.71
C GLY A 255 -14.53 12.11 -0.50
N HIS A 256 -13.21 12.05 -0.41
CA HIS A 256 -12.37 11.42 -1.41
C HIS A 256 -12.48 9.92 -1.26
N VAL A 257 -13.20 9.32 -2.21
CA VAL A 257 -13.29 7.89 -2.37
C VAL A 257 -12.28 7.50 -3.45
N THR A 258 -11.28 6.73 -3.08
CA THR A 258 -10.33 6.16 -4.05
C THR A 258 -10.58 4.67 -4.16
N GLY A 259 -10.89 4.22 -5.37
CA GLY A 259 -10.92 2.80 -5.70
C GLY A 259 -9.50 2.27 -5.78
N VAL A 260 -9.27 1.09 -5.23
CA VAL A 260 -8.07 0.28 -5.50
C VAL A 260 -8.49 -0.91 -6.32
#